data_AF-H5U2Y5-F1
#
_entry.id   AF-H5U2Y5-F1
#
_cell.length_a   1.000
_cell.length_b   1.000
_cell.length_c   1.000
_cell.angle_alpha   90.00
_cell.angle_beta   90.00
_cell.angle_gamma   90.00
#
_symmetry.space_group_name_H-M   'P 1'
#
loop_
_entity.id
_entity.type
_entity.pdbx_description
1 polymer ?
#
loop_
_entity_poly.entity_id
_entity_poly.type
_entity_poly.pdbx_seq_one_letter_code
_entity_poly.pdbx_strand_id
1 'polypeptide(L)'
;MADLLKRVEDLHDIKIEKDIDSGDIVDDESMDDLGSEHGETIGGDSNNDAAASVLLADETQLADFYLELKYRSEILSRIPSEDPTELLGFSKEAMTSYLEPIVLVDGQHRLRGAVAAASALADNADGREQQADLVDSGVDPGEAYRQVEMARARVLPVSLLLNASPSEHVFQFVVVNQKATPMGKALLGTIVSTSLSRDELEPVAERLKDAGIRLEDSQAVAYLTRASESPFKGLVQTGVRGDQKDALGWNVLKGLVTIFRELKGGKLYGSNNDYADMWKKRHLEQSGFVADAEGGLGEMFAYWSRPDGPWRDVFIRFFTLIRDKFGAPDDPSANNGWGATTSNLFNMVSLTILSADYFQFLIETRQTLSDVTDVNRTFDEWLNGVNSSYFARDWNLGGLKKAQRPVQEQWAKVWTEYRKNPERLPRNENYRPSGR
;
A
#
# COMPACT_ATOMS: atom_id res chain seq x y z
N MET A 1 -45.90 30.73 -6.42
CA MET A 1 -44.69 31.57 -6.29
C MET A 1 -44.49 32.08 -4.87
N ALA A 2 -45.47 32.72 -4.23
CA ALA A 2 -45.38 33.09 -2.80
C ALA A 2 -45.19 31.88 -1.85
N ASP A 3 -45.81 30.73 -2.18
CA ASP A 3 -45.68 29.48 -1.40
C ASP A 3 -44.35 28.74 -1.62
N LEU A 4 -43.60 29.12 -2.66
CA LEU A 4 -42.28 28.58 -2.99
C LEU A 4 -41.16 29.43 -2.37
N LEU A 5 -41.35 30.74 -2.26
CA LEU A 5 -40.44 31.63 -1.52
C LEU A 5 -40.47 31.35 -0.01
N LYS A 6 -41.65 31.08 0.55
CA LYS A 6 -41.80 30.71 1.97
C LYS A 6 -41.06 29.40 2.33
N ARG A 7 -41.07 28.41 1.43
CA ARG A 7 -40.32 27.15 1.61
C ARG A 7 -38.79 27.29 1.48
N VAL A 8 -38.32 28.34 0.80
CA VAL A 8 -36.90 28.65 0.67
C VAL A 8 -36.40 29.45 1.88
N GLU A 9 -37.23 30.34 2.44
CA GLU A 9 -36.94 31.00 3.73
C GLU A 9 -36.96 30.00 4.90
N ASP A 10 -37.91 29.06 4.93
CA ASP A 10 -37.99 27.99 5.95
C ASP A 10 -36.78 27.02 5.90
N LEU A 11 -36.08 26.92 4.76
CA LEU A 11 -34.85 26.12 4.60
C LEU A 11 -33.58 26.88 5.02
N HIS A 12 -33.62 28.21 5.06
CA HIS A 12 -32.50 29.04 5.51
C HIS A 12 -32.43 29.19 7.03
N ASP A 13 -33.53 28.92 7.75
CA ASP A 13 -33.65 28.99 9.22
C ASP A 13 -33.38 27.66 9.95
N ILE A 14 -32.88 26.63 9.24
CA ILE A 14 -32.33 25.45 9.90
C ILE A 14 -30.99 25.82 10.54
N LYS A 15 -31.06 26.34 11.77
CA LYS A 15 -29.92 26.40 12.70
C LYS A 15 -29.35 24.99 12.84
N ILE A 16 -28.19 24.77 12.24
CA ILE A 16 -27.30 23.69 12.66
C ILE A 16 -26.84 24.07 14.07
N GLU A 17 -27.43 23.42 15.07
CA GLU A 17 -26.91 23.46 16.44
C GLU A 17 -25.46 22.99 16.42
N LYS A 18 -24.56 23.94 16.69
CA LYS A 18 -23.17 23.71 17.08
C LYS A 18 -23.20 23.08 18.47
N ASP A 19 -23.18 21.76 18.55
CA ASP A 19 -22.60 21.06 19.70
C ASP A 19 -21.11 20.86 19.45
N ILE A 20 -20.37 21.96 19.59
CA ILE A 20 -18.94 21.91 19.90
C ILE A 20 -18.84 22.44 21.32
N ASP A 21 -18.65 21.50 22.25
CA ASP A 21 -18.31 21.80 23.64
C ASP A 21 -16.98 22.56 23.65
N SER A 22 -17.08 23.86 23.96
CA SER A 22 -15.97 24.77 24.16
C SER A 22 -15.55 24.71 25.63
N GLY A 23 -14.40 24.08 25.89
CA GLY A 23 -13.72 24.12 27.17
C GLY A 23 -12.28 24.64 27.03
N ASP A 24 -12.13 25.94 27.28
CA ASP A 24 -10.93 26.70 27.66
C ASP A 24 -9.65 26.59 26.81
N ILE A 25 -9.55 27.47 25.82
CA ILE A 25 -8.27 28.04 25.38
C ILE A 25 -8.06 29.30 26.21
N VAL A 26 -7.09 29.25 27.12
CA VAL A 26 -6.50 30.43 27.74
C VAL A 26 -5.39 30.92 26.79
N ASP A 27 -5.56 32.14 26.30
CA ASP A 27 -4.54 32.91 25.61
C ASP A 27 -3.33 33.12 26.53
N ASP A 28 -2.13 32.82 26.03
CA ASP A 28 -0.93 33.54 26.44
C ASP A 28 -0.03 33.75 25.21
N GLU A 29 0.00 35.01 24.76
CA GLU A 29 0.95 35.51 23.79
C GLU A 29 2.33 35.63 24.44
N SER A 30 3.37 35.03 23.86
CA SER A 30 4.68 35.70 23.73
C SER A 30 5.70 34.91 22.91
N MET A 31 6.16 35.59 21.84
CA MET A 31 7.54 35.79 21.40
C MET A 31 8.43 34.63 20.90
N ASP A 32 8.92 34.92 19.69
CA ASP A 32 10.29 34.77 19.18
C ASP A 32 10.75 33.44 18.57
N ASP A 33 10.66 33.43 17.22
CA ASP A 33 11.78 33.28 16.28
C ASP A 33 13.06 32.59 16.82
N LEU A 34 13.41 31.44 16.21
CA LEU A 34 14.66 31.25 15.47
C LEU A 34 14.77 29.84 14.87
N GLY A 35 15.17 29.81 13.59
CA GLY A 35 15.25 28.72 12.63
C GLY A 35 15.69 27.31 13.06
N SER A 36 15.09 26.32 12.39
CA SER A 36 15.65 24.98 12.23
C SER A 36 15.07 24.31 10.98
N GLU A 37 15.96 23.83 10.13
CA GLU A 37 15.77 23.19 8.84
C GLU A 37 14.75 22.03 8.86
N HIS A 38 13.99 21.92 7.77
CA HIS A 38 13.00 20.87 7.52
C HIS A 38 13.63 19.47 7.47
N GLY A 39 13.60 18.79 8.62
CA GLY A 39 13.69 17.33 8.71
C GLY A 39 12.29 16.74 8.77
N GLU A 40 11.85 16.09 7.68
CA GLU A 40 10.63 15.28 7.66
C GLU A 40 10.65 14.25 8.80
N THR A 41 9.83 14.51 9.80
CA THR A 41 9.49 13.59 10.88
C THR A 41 8.67 12.44 10.32
N ILE A 42 9.28 11.25 10.24
CA ILE A 42 8.56 9.98 10.07
C ILE A 42 7.85 9.70 11.41
N GLY A 43 6.76 10.42 11.65
CA GLY A 43 5.75 10.10 12.64
C GLY A 43 4.67 9.29 11.94
N GLY A 44 4.56 8.01 12.29
CA GLY A 44 3.47 7.15 11.84
C GLY A 44 2.16 7.64 12.47
N ASP A 45 1.53 8.62 11.84
CA ASP A 45 0.21 9.08 12.21
C ASP A 45 -0.80 8.07 11.67
N SER A 46 -1.35 7.25 12.57
CA SER A 46 -2.41 6.29 12.26
C SER A 46 -3.78 6.96 12.02
N ASN A 47 -3.79 8.29 11.88
CA ASN A 47 -4.93 9.08 11.39
C ASN A 47 -4.90 9.31 9.88
N ASN A 48 -3.91 8.79 9.15
CA ASN A 48 -3.79 9.08 7.71
C ASN A 48 -4.85 8.40 6.83
N ASP A 49 -5.69 7.51 7.35
CA ASP A 49 -6.88 7.04 6.60
C ASP A 49 -8.07 8.00 6.77
N ALA A 50 -8.18 8.70 7.91
CA ALA A 50 -9.23 9.70 8.12
C ALA A 50 -8.83 11.06 7.51
N ALA A 51 -7.59 11.50 7.69
CA ALA A 51 -7.07 12.72 7.07
C ALA A 51 -6.93 12.58 5.54
N ALA A 52 -6.55 11.42 5.00
CA ALA A 52 -6.65 11.19 3.56
C ALA A 52 -8.11 11.13 3.11
N SER A 53 -9.05 10.59 3.89
CA SER A 53 -10.47 10.64 3.52
C SER A 53 -11.08 12.05 3.57
N VAL A 54 -10.59 12.92 4.45
CA VAL A 54 -11.03 14.32 4.59
C VAL A 54 -10.34 15.23 3.58
N LEU A 55 -9.05 15.02 3.28
CA LEU A 55 -8.34 15.67 2.17
C LEU A 55 -8.81 15.18 0.80
N LEU A 56 -9.34 13.96 0.69
CA LEU A 56 -10.03 13.46 -0.51
C LEU A 56 -11.51 13.86 -0.56
N ALA A 57 -12.09 14.38 0.53
CA ALA A 57 -13.44 14.93 0.51
C ALA A 57 -13.45 16.37 -0.01
N ASP A 58 -12.43 17.16 0.34
CA ASP A 58 -12.35 18.59 -0.02
C ASP A 58 -11.86 18.87 -1.45
N GLU A 59 -11.47 17.85 -2.22
CA GLU A 59 -11.14 18.00 -3.66
C GLU A 59 -11.92 17.03 -4.56
N THR A 60 -13.06 16.50 -4.11
CA THR A 60 -13.97 15.86 -5.06
C THR A 60 -14.92 16.92 -5.61
N GLN A 61 -14.60 17.45 -6.80
CA GLN A 61 -15.58 18.15 -7.66
C GLN A 61 -16.78 17.25 -8.03
N LEU A 62 -16.98 16.09 -7.39
CA LEU A 62 -18.11 15.19 -7.57
C LEU A 62 -19.42 15.89 -7.22
N ALA A 63 -19.46 16.62 -6.09
CA ALA A 63 -20.67 17.33 -5.68
C ALA A 63 -21.02 18.42 -6.71
N ASP A 64 -20.02 19.18 -7.14
CA ASP A 64 -20.16 20.22 -8.16
C ASP A 64 -20.51 19.62 -9.54
N PHE A 65 -19.92 18.49 -9.91
CA PHE A 65 -20.17 17.75 -11.15
C PHE A 65 -21.59 17.16 -11.18
N TYR A 66 -22.06 16.58 -10.07
CA TYR A 66 -23.43 16.09 -9.96
C TYR A 66 -24.45 17.24 -9.97
N LEU A 67 -24.10 18.36 -9.34
CA LEU A 67 -24.92 19.57 -9.37
C LEU A 67 -24.97 20.15 -10.79
N GLU A 68 -23.85 20.19 -11.50
CA GLU A 68 -23.74 20.63 -12.89
C GLU A 68 -24.48 19.69 -13.85
N LEU A 69 -24.37 18.37 -13.67
CA LEU A 69 -25.16 17.38 -14.40
C LEU A 69 -26.66 17.58 -14.19
N LYS A 70 -27.08 17.88 -12.96
CA LYS A 70 -28.49 18.12 -12.63
C LYS A 70 -28.99 19.41 -13.29
N TYR A 71 -28.20 20.48 -13.27
CA TYR A 71 -28.52 21.71 -13.99
C TYR A 71 -28.54 21.52 -15.51
N ARG A 72 -27.57 20.82 -16.09
CA ARG A 72 -27.53 20.50 -17.52
C ARG A 72 -28.71 19.63 -17.95
N SER A 73 -29.10 18.64 -17.14
CA SER A 73 -30.30 17.82 -17.38
C SER A 73 -31.58 18.66 -17.34
N GLU A 74 -31.67 19.62 -16.41
CA GLU A 74 -32.82 20.50 -16.31
C GLU A 74 -32.87 21.54 -17.44
N ILE A 75 -31.72 22.07 -17.88
CA ILE A 75 -31.60 22.91 -19.08
C ILE A 75 -32.00 22.13 -20.34
N LEU A 76 -31.49 20.90 -20.51
CA LEU A 76 -31.82 20.03 -21.65
C LEU A 76 -33.32 19.69 -21.69
N SER A 77 -33.98 19.52 -20.54
CA SER A 77 -35.43 19.30 -20.47
C SER A 77 -36.29 20.50 -20.88
N ARG A 78 -35.69 21.71 -20.91
CA ARG A 78 -36.35 22.98 -21.25
C ARG A 78 -36.02 23.46 -22.67
N ILE A 79 -35.03 22.86 -23.32
CA ILE A 79 -34.72 23.08 -24.74
C ILE A 79 -35.52 22.06 -25.55
N PRO A 80 -36.23 22.45 -26.63
CA PRO A 80 -36.88 21.49 -27.51
C PRO A 80 -35.79 20.64 -28.19
N SER A 81 -35.58 19.41 -27.74
CA SER A 81 -34.55 18.55 -28.33
C SER A 81 -35.10 17.84 -29.57
N GLU A 82 -34.47 18.06 -30.72
CA GLU A 82 -34.32 16.97 -31.67
C GLU A 82 -33.41 15.95 -30.98
N ASP A 83 -33.91 14.74 -30.73
CA ASP A 83 -33.16 13.64 -30.13
C ASP A 83 -32.27 13.04 -31.24
N PRO A 84 -31.01 13.49 -31.40
CA PRO A 84 -30.23 13.14 -32.57
C PRO A 84 -29.80 11.69 -32.38
N THR A 85 -30.12 10.83 -33.35
CA THR A 85 -29.65 9.45 -33.37
C THR A 85 -28.13 9.34 -33.46
N GLU A 86 -27.48 10.43 -33.89
CA GLU A 86 -26.04 10.53 -34.11
C GLU A 86 -25.52 11.91 -33.67
N LEU A 87 -24.44 11.91 -32.88
CA LEU A 87 -23.76 13.12 -32.44
C LEU A 87 -22.29 13.03 -32.84
N LEU A 88 -21.82 13.94 -33.70
CA LEU A 88 -20.42 14.00 -34.17
C LEU A 88 -19.90 12.66 -34.72
N GLY A 89 -20.75 11.88 -35.40
CA GLY A 89 -20.38 10.58 -35.97
C GLY A 89 -20.58 9.38 -35.03
N PHE A 90 -21.08 9.59 -33.82
CA PHE A 90 -21.36 8.52 -32.85
C PHE A 90 -22.85 8.29 -32.69
N SER A 91 -23.30 7.05 -32.88
CA SER A 91 -24.69 6.68 -32.62
C SER A 91 -25.02 6.74 -31.13
N LYS A 92 -26.28 6.98 -30.80
CA LYS A 92 -26.79 6.98 -29.43
C LYS A 92 -26.54 5.65 -28.70
N GLU A 93 -26.63 4.51 -29.40
CA GLU A 93 -26.24 3.21 -28.85
C GLU A 93 -24.73 3.12 -28.57
N ALA A 94 -23.88 3.63 -29.47
CA ALA A 94 -22.43 3.66 -29.24
C ALA A 94 -22.10 4.50 -28.01
N MET A 95 -22.67 5.70 -27.89
CA MET A 95 -22.49 6.56 -26.71
C MET A 95 -23.01 5.91 -25.42
N THR A 96 -24.14 5.21 -25.47
CA THR A 96 -24.71 4.50 -24.32
C THR A 96 -23.84 3.32 -23.92
N SER A 97 -23.27 2.58 -24.88
CA SER A 97 -22.35 1.47 -24.61
C SER A 97 -21.05 1.91 -23.92
N TYR A 98 -20.55 3.12 -24.21
CA TYR A 98 -19.43 3.72 -23.49
C TYR A 98 -19.78 4.12 -22.05
N LEU A 99 -21.07 4.30 -21.76
CA LEU A 99 -21.57 4.66 -20.44
C LEU A 99 -21.97 3.44 -19.62
N GLU A 100 -22.05 2.23 -20.18
CA GLU A 100 -22.37 1.00 -19.44
C GLU A 100 -21.12 0.37 -18.77
N PRO A 101 -21.27 -0.38 -17.65
CA PRO A 101 -20.13 -0.94 -16.92
C PRO A 101 -19.35 -1.98 -17.74
N ILE A 102 -18.06 -1.73 -17.99
CA ILE A 102 -17.16 -2.70 -18.62
C ILE A 102 -16.65 -3.71 -17.56
N VAL A 103 -16.79 -5.00 -17.86
CA VAL A 103 -16.33 -6.13 -17.03
C VAL A 103 -14.95 -6.61 -17.49
N LEU A 104 -14.03 -6.79 -16.55
CA LEU A 104 -12.70 -7.38 -16.75
C LEU A 104 -12.81 -8.83 -17.26
N VAL A 105 -12.14 -9.15 -18.37
CA VAL A 105 -12.09 -10.50 -18.95
C VAL A 105 -10.64 -10.97 -19.05
N ASP A 106 -10.31 -12.00 -18.25
CA ASP A 106 -9.08 -12.79 -18.37
C ASP A 106 -8.92 -13.36 -19.80
N GLY A 107 -7.73 -13.16 -20.37
CA GLY A 107 -7.55 -12.55 -21.69
C GLY A 107 -7.41 -13.49 -22.89
N GLN A 108 -7.64 -14.80 -22.78
CA GLN A 108 -7.53 -15.70 -23.94
C GLN A 108 -8.66 -16.72 -24.06
N HIS A 109 -9.04 -17.38 -22.95
CA HIS A 109 -10.09 -18.41 -22.99
C HIS A 109 -11.48 -17.83 -23.25
N ARG A 110 -11.77 -16.62 -22.75
CA ARG A 110 -13.05 -15.95 -22.99
C ARG A 110 -13.10 -15.25 -24.33
N LEU A 111 -11.99 -14.72 -24.85
CA LEU A 111 -11.91 -14.24 -26.23
C LEU A 111 -12.15 -15.40 -27.20
N ARG A 112 -11.48 -16.54 -27.00
CA ARG A 112 -11.74 -17.78 -27.75
C ARG A 112 -13.19 -18.22 -27.62
N GLY A 113 -13.77 -18.13 -26.42
CA GLY A 113 -15.18 -18.44 -26.19
C GLY A 113 -16.15 -17.50 -26.90
N ALA A 114 -15.87 -16.19 -26.92
CA ALA A 114 -16.67 -15.19 -27.61
C ALA A 114 -16.60 -15.35 -29.13
N VAL A 115 -15.41 -15.63 -29.67
CA VAL A 115 -15.22 -15.97 -31.10
C VAL A 115 -15.96 -17.28 -31.44
N ALA A 116 -15.82 -18.31 -30.61
CA ALA A 116 -16.54 -19.57 -30.80
C ALA A 116 -18.07 -19.39 -30.73
N ALA A 117 -18.56 -18.52 -29.84
CA ALA A 117 -19.97 -18.20 -29.76
C ALA A 117 -20.47 -17.42 -30.99
N ALA A 118 -19.69 -16.45 -31.50
CA ALA A 118 -20.02 -15.72 -32.71
C ALA A 118 -20.09 -16.67 -33.94
N SER A 119 -19.12 -17.58 -34.08
CA SER A 119 -19.13 -18.62 -35.11
C SER A 119 -20.33 -19.57 -34.95
N ALA A 120 -20.61 -20.06 -33.74
CA ALA A 120 -21.77 -20.92 -33.49
C ALA A 120 -23.12 -20.22 -33.80
N LEU A 121 -23.19 -18.91 -33.56
CA LEU A 121 -24.33 -18.10 -33.95
C LEU A 121 -24.39 -17.86 -35.46
N ALA A 122 -23.27 -17.70 -36.16
CA ALA A 122 -23.27 -17.64 -37.63
C ALA A 122 -23.75 -18.97 -38.24
N ASP A 123 -23.43 -20.10 -37.62
CA ASP A 123 -23.78 -21.44 -38.09
C ASP A 123 -25.18 -21.93 -37.69
N ASN A 124 -25.97 -21.14 -36.97
CA ASN A 124 -27.34 -21.50 -36.61
C ASN A 124 -28.33 -21.28 -37.77
N ALA A 125 -29.59 -21.70 -37.61
CA ALA A 125 -30.59 -21.63 -38.67
C ALA A 125 -30.75 -20.20 -39.25
N ASP A 126 -30.93 -19.21 -38.37
CA ASP A 126 -31.07 -17.81 -38.76
C ASP A 126 -29.79 -17.23 -39.40
N GLY A 127 -28.61 -17.69 -38.96
CA GLY A 127 -27.32 -17.28 -39.51
C GLY A 127 -27.10 -17.84 -40.91
N ARG A 128 -27.51 -19.08 -41.17
CA ARG A 128 -27.45 -19.71 -42.50
C ARG A 128 -28.44 -19.09 -43.48
N GLU A 129 -29.62 -18.70 -43.01
CA GLU A 129 -30.61 -18.00 -43.82
C GLU A 129 -30.06 -16.64 -44.28
N GLN A 130 -29.49 -15.84 -43.37
CA GLN A 130 -28.82 -14.59 -43.72
C GLN A 130 -27.62 -14.76 -44.65
N GLN A 131 -26.85 -15.84 -44.47
CA GLN A 131 -25.76 -16.18 -45.40
C GLN A 131 -26.30 -16.51 -46.80
N ALA A 132 -27.40 -17.26 -46.89
CA ALA A 132 -28.02 -17.60 -48.17
C ALA A 132 -28.54 -16.36 -48.89
N ASP A 133 -29.19 -15.43 -48.18
CA ASP A 133 -29.65 -14.16 -48.74
C ASP A 133 -28.49 -13.31 -49.29
N LEU A 134 -27.35 -13.29 -48.57
CA LEU A 134 -26.13 -12.58 -49.00
C LEU A 134 -25.50 -13.24 -50.24
N VAL A 135 -25.49 -14.57 -50.31
CA VAL A 135 -24.99 -15.31 -51.48
C VAL A 135 -25.90 -15.10 -52.69
N ASP A 136 -27.22 -15.12 -52.50
CA ASP A 136 -28.21 -14.86 -53.55
C ASP A 136 -28.14 -13.42 -54.07
N SER A 137 -27.67 -12.49 -53.24
CA SER A 137 -27.38 -11.10 -53.64
C SER A 137 -25.96 -10.92 -54.22
N GLY A 138 -25.22 -12.01 -54.45
CA GLY A 138 -23.97 -12.04 -55.20
C GLY A 138 -22.70 -11.91 -54.37
N VAL A 139 -22.79 -12.00 -53.04
CA VAL A 139 -21.62 -12.03 -52.15
C VAL A 139 -20.97 -13.41 -52.17
N ASP A 140 -19.65 -13.45 -52.21
CA ASP A 140 -18.91 -14.72 -52.12
C ASP A 140 -19.28 -15.45 -50.80
N PRO A 141 -19.52 -16.78 -50.82
CA PRO A 141 -19.92 -17.52 -49.62
C PRO A 141 -18.99 -17.36 -48.41
N GLY A 142 -17.67 -17.24 -48.63
CA GLY A 142 -16.72 -17.01 -47.55
C GLY A 142 -16.84 -15.61 -46.94
N GLU A 143 -17.20 -14.62 -47.75
CA GLU A 143 -17.43 -13.26 -47.31
C GLU A 143 -18.81 -13.09 -46.64
N ALA A 144 -19.83 -13.77 -47.14
CA ALA A 144 -21.16 -13.81 -46.52
C ALA A 144 -21.09 -14.38 -45.10
N TYR A 145 -20.34 -15.47 -44.89
CA TYR A 145 -20.10 -16.03 -43.55
C TYR A 145 -19.40 -15.02 -42.64
N ARG A 146 -18.33 -14.37 -43.11
CA ARG A 146 -17.59 -13.36 -42.32
C ARG A 146 -18.46 -12.18 -41.93
N GLN A 147 -19.32 -11.70 -42.83
CA GLN A 147 -20.21 -10.57 -42.52
C GLN A 147 -21.23 -10.94 -41.44
N VAL A 148 -21.82 -12.14 -41.52
CA VAL A 148 -22.75 -12.63 -40.50
C VAL A 148 -22.04 -12.88 -39.16
N GLU A 149 -20.83 -13.45 -39.19
CA GLU A 149 -20.00 -13.65 -38.00
C GLU A 149 -19.63 -12.32 -37.34
N MET A 150 -19.16 -11.33 -38.11
CA MET A 150 -18.81 -10.00 -37.60
C MET A 150 -20.02 -9.24 -37.05
N ALA A 151 -21.20 -9.35 -37.69
CA ALA A 151 -22.43 -8.74 -37.20
C ALA A 151 -22.87 -9.32 -35.84
N ARG A 152 -22.48 -10.56 -35.54
CA ARG A 152 -22.80 -11.25 -34.27
C ARG A 152 -21.64 -11.24 -33.28
N ALA A 153 -20.45 -10.84 -33.72
CA ALA A 153 -19.29 -10.67 -32.88
C ALA A 153 -19.45 -9.46 -31.94
N ARG A 154 -18.76 -9.52 -30.79
CA ARG A 154 -18.68 -8.39 -29.88
C ARG A 154 -17.45 -7.56 -30.24
N VAL A 155 -17.66 -6.28 -30.53
CA VAL A 155 -16.56 -5.33 -30.79
C VAL A 155 -16.09 -4.77 -29.46
N LEU A 156 -14.82 -5.04 -29.13
CA LEU A 156 -14.18 -4.50 -27.92
C LEU A 156 -13.24 -3.37 -28.34
N PRO A 157 -13.31 -2.18 -27.73
CA PRO A 157 -12.32 -1.15 -27.94
C PRO A 157 -10.98 -1.63 -27.36
N VAL A 158 -9.98 -1.81 -28.22
CA VAL A 158 -8.62 -2.15 -27.81
C VAL A 158 -7.85 -0.84 -27.67
N SER A 159 -7.51 -0.47 -26.43
CA SER A 159 -6.53 0.59 -26.18
C SER A 159 -5.14 -0.01 -26.37
N LEU A 160 -4.56 0.24 -27.54
CA LEU A 160 -3.17 -0.14 -27.82
C LEU A 160 -2.27 0.96 -27.26
N LEU A 161 -1.28 0.57 -26.46
CA LEU A 161 -0.18 1.47 -26.14
C LEU A 161 0.60 1.70 -27.44
N LEU A 162 0.89 2.97 -27.75
CA LEU A 162 1.66 3.36 -28.95
C LEU A 162 3.08 2.76 -28.97
N ASN A 163 3.53 2.21 -27.84
CA ASN A 163 4.84 1.63 -27.67
C ASN A 163 4.71 0.16 -27.23
N ALA A 164 5.35 -0.74 -27.98
CA ALA A 164 5.39 -2.18 -27.71
C ALA A 164 6.46 -2.59 -26.68
N SER A 165 7.13 -1.63 -26.05
CA SER A 165 8.13 -1.90 -25.01
C SER A 165 7.49 -2.67 -23.86
N PRO A 166 8.07 -3.81 -23.43
CA PRO A 166 7.59 -4.56 -22.28
C PRO A 166 7.46 -3.73 -21.00
N SER A 167 8.29 -2.69 -20.87
CA SER A 167 8.26 -1.74 -19.76
C SER A 167 6.91 -1.01 -19.61
N GLU A 168 6.21 -0.80 -20.72
CA GLU A 168 4.89 -0.15 -20.75
C GLU A 168 3.77 -1.11 -20.31
N HIS A 169 4.04 -2.43 -20.18
CA HIS A 169 3.07 -3.39 -19.68
C HIS A 169 2.62 -3.11 -18.24
N VAL A 170 3.45 -2.43 -17.43
CA VAL A 170 3.06 -2.03 -16.06
C VAL A 170 2.00 -0.94 -16.04
N PHE A 171 1.90 -0.15 -17.11
CA PHE A 171 0.84 0.83 -17.31
C PHE A 171 -0.37 0.27 -18.05
N GLN A 172 -0.41 -1.05 -18.31
CA GLN A 172 -1.65 -1.71 -18.72
C GLN A 172 -2.60 -1.77 -17.52
N PHE A 173 -3.30 -0.65 -17.30
CA PHE A 173 -4.41 -0.61 -16.39
C PHE A 173 -5.61 -1.23 -17.08
N VAL A 174 -6.19 -2.27 -16.48
CA VAL A 174 -7.53 -2.68 -16.88
C VAL A 174 -8.52 -1.82 -16.11
N VAL A 175 -9.16 -0.89 -16.83
CA VAL A 175 -10.21 -0.04 -16.27
C VAL A 175 -11.40 -0.93 -15.92
N VAL A 176 -11.63 -1.12 -14.62
CA VAL A 176 -12.85 -1.74 -14.11
C VAL A 176 -13.66 -0.66 -13.40
N ASN A 177 -14.81 -0.38 -13.98
CA ASN A 177 -15.94 0.33 -13.36
C ASN A 177 -15.92 1.87 -13.32
N GLN A 178 -17.13 2.44 -13.32
CA GLN A 178 -17.47 3.88 -13.26
C GLN A 178 -17.04 4.62 -11.97
N LYS A 179 -16.20 4.01 -11.14
CA LYS A 179 -15.48 4.68 -10.07
C LYS A 179 -14.03 4.34 -10.25
N ALA A 180 -13.23 5.30 -10.71
CA ALA A 180 -11.78 5.24 -10.68
C ALA A 180 -11.36 5.03 -9.21
N THR A 181 -11.24 3.77 -8.81
CA THR A 181 -10.75 3.41 -7.49
C THR A 181 -9.26 3.19 -7.69
N PRO A 182 -8.40 4.05 -7.12
CA PRO A 182 -6.97 3.92 -7.32
C PRO A 182 -6.52 2.53 -6.85
N MET A 183 -5.70 1.86 -7.67
CA MET A 183 -5.09 0.60 -7.25
C MET A 183 -4.28 0.83 -5.97
N GLY A 184 -4.45 -0.05 -5.00
CA GLY A 184 -3.67 0.02 -3.76
C GLY A 184 -2.17 -0.07 -4.06
N LYS A 185 -1.37 0.78 -3.40
CA LYS A 185 0.09 0.85 -3.57
C LYS A 185 0.78 -0.52 -3.45
N ALA A 186 0.24 -1.42 -2.62
CA ALA A 186 0.75 -2.78 -2.42
C ALA A 186 0.56 -3.69 -3.65
N LEU A 187 -0.62 -3.67 -4.27
CA LEU A 187 -0.91 -4.47 -5.47
C LEU A 187 -0.06 -3.99 -6.65
N LEU A 188 0.04 -2.67 -6.81
CA LEU A 188 0.83 -2.07 -7.87
C LEU A 188 2.33 -2.36 -7.69
N GLY A 189 2.86 -2.20 -6.46
CA GLY A 189 4.25 -2.57 -6.15
C GLY A 189 4.55 -4.05 -6.40
N THR A 190 3.59 -4.94 -6.14
CA THR A 190 3.70 -6.38 -6.44
C THR A 190 3.73 -6.64 -7.94
N ILE A 191 2.82 -6.06 -8.72
CA ILE A 191 2.78 -6.21 -10.18
C ILE A 191 4.09 -5.72 -10.80
N VAL A 192 4.55 -4.52 -10.41
CA VAL A 192 5.76 -3.95 -10.99
C VAL A 192 7.01 -4.79 -10.68
N SER A 193 7.10 -5.32 -9.46
CA SER A 193 8.23 -6.15 -9.03
C SER A 193 8.19 -7.61 -9.53
N THR A 194 7.08 -8.04 -10.12
CA THR A 194 6.91 -9.41 -10.64
C THR A 194 6.91 -9.48 -12.16
N SER A 195 6.51 -8.39 -12.84
CA SER A 195 6.31 -8.37 -14.29
C SER A 195 7.46 -7.77 -15.10
N LEU A 196 8.36 -6.99 -14.50
CA LEU A 196 9.46 -6.34 -15.23
C LEU A 196 10.85 -6.83 -14.77
N SER A 197 11.74 -7.05 -15.74
CA SER A 197 13.18 -7.24 -15.51
C SER A 197 13.89 -5.91 -15.20
N ARG A 198 15.13 -5.96 -14.68
CA ARG A 198 15.89 -4.77 -14.28
C ARG A 198 16.03 -3.74 -15.42
N ASP A 199 16.35 -4.22 -16.61
CA ASP A 199 16.58 -3.38 -17.80
C ASP A 199 15.27 -2.75 -18.32
N GLU A 200 14.11 -3.36 -18.04
CA GLU A 200 12.78 -2.85 -18.41
C GLU A 200 12.23 -1.85 -17.38
N LEU A 201 12.74 -1.87 -16.15
CA LEU A 201 12.33 -0.98 -15.07
C LEU A 201 12.97 0.40 -15.16
N GLU A 202 14.22 0.46 -15.60
CA GLU A 202 15.01 1.70 -15.65
C GLU A 202 14.35 2.84 -16.46
N PRO A 203 13.80 2.62 -17.68
CA PRO A 203 13.12 3.68 -18.44
C PRO A 203 11.78 4.12 -17.85
N VAL A 204 11.20 3.34 -16.94
CA VAL A 204 9.87 3.59 -16.34
C VAL A 204 10.00 4.04 -14.87
N ALA A 205 11.20 3.95 -14.30
CA ALA A 205 11.44 4.21 -12.90
C ALA A 205 11.19 5.66 -12.49
N GLU A 206 11.60 6.63 -13.32
CA GLU A 206 11.33 8.05 -13.08
C GLU A 206 9.83 8.34 -13.13
N ARG A 207 9.10 7.83 -14.14
CA ARG A 207 7.65 8.02 -14.25
C ARG A 207 6.87 7.38 -13.10
N LEU A 208 7.30 6.21 -12.61
CA LEU A 208 6.69 5.58 -11.44
C LEU A 208 7.02 6.36 -10.16
N LYS A 209 8.25 6.88 -10.02
CA LYS A 209 8.66 7.74 -8.92
C LYS A 209 7.86 9.05 -8.88
N ASP A 210 7.63 9.66 -10.04
CA ASP A 210 6.81 10.87 -10.20
C ASP A 210 5.34 10.61 -9.86
N ALA A 211 4.85 9.40 -10.12
CA ALA A 211 3.55 8.91 -9.64
C ALA A 211 3.55 8.50 -8.15
N GLY A 212 4.63 8.78 -7.41
CA GLY A 212 4.77 8.50 -5.98
C GLY A 212 5.09 7.03 -5.63
N ILE A 213 5.51 6.23 -6.61
CA ILE A 213 5.81 4.80 -6.46
C ILE A 213 7.33 4.60 -6.37
N ARG A 214 7.84 4.39 -5.15
CA ARG A 214 9.24 4.00 -4.94
C ARG A 214 9.44 2.51 -5.25
N LEU A 215 10.09 2.22 -6.37
CA LEU A 215 10.21 0.88 -6.95
C LEU A 215 11.16 -0.06 -6.22
N GLU A 216 12.31 0.46 -5.81
CA GLU A 216 13.36 -0.36 -5.19
C GLU A 216 12.88 -0.95 -3.86
N ASP A 217 12.11 -0.18 -3.08
CA ASP A 217 11.47 -0.66 -1.85
C ASP A 217 10.45 -1.76 -2.14
N SER A 218 9.76 -1.64 -3.28
CA SER A 218 8.73 -2.60 -3.67
C SER A 218 9.34 -3.94 -4.08
N GLN A 219 10.50 -3.93 -4.75
CA GLN A 219 11.26 -5.14 -5.06
C GLN A 219 11.80 -5.84 -3.81
N ALA A 220 12.37 -5.07 -2.87
CA ALA A 220 12.89 -5.59 -1.62
C ALA A 220 11.79 -6.26 -0.79
N VAL A 221 10.64 -5.59 -0.64
CA VAL A 221 9.47 -6.16 0.05
C VAL A 221 8.95 -7.39 -0.68
N ALA A 222 8.80 -7.35 -2.01
CA ALA A 222 8.34 -8.49 -2.81
C ALA A 222 9.29 -9.71 -2.74
N TYR A 223 10.59 -9.49 -2.58
CA TYR A 223 11.54 -10.56 -2.34
C TYR A 223 11.27 -11.22 -0.99
N LEU A 224 11.21 -10.42 0.08
CA LEU A 224 11.02 -10.88 1.46
C LEU A 224 9.68 -11.60 1.68
N THR A 225 8.65 -11.32 0.89
CA THR A 225 7.36 -12.04 0.98
C THR A 225 7.37 -13.40 0.29
N ARG A 226 8.33 -13.68 -0.60
CA ARG A 226 8.37 -14.90 -1.43
C ARG A 226 9.53 -15.84 -1.08
N ALA A 227 10.67 -15.28 -0.70
CA ALA A 227 11.91 -16.02 -0.50
C ALA A 227 11.80 -16.99 0.69
N SER A 228 12.25 -18.24 0.52
CA SER A 228 12.14 -19.32 1.52
C SER A 228 12.84 -19.04 2.84
N GLU A 229 13.93 -18.30 2.78
CA GLU A 229 14.78 -17.92 3.89
C GLU A 229 14.22 -16.73 4.68
N SER A 230 13.27 -15.98 4.11
CA SER A 230 12.67 -14.84 4.79
C SER A 230 11.67 -15.30 5.85
N PRO A 231 11.75 -14.77 7.09
CA PRO A 231 10.76 -15.08 8.12
C PRO A 231 9.39 -14.45 7.83
N PHE A 232 9.26 -13.62 6.79
CA PHE A 232 8.00 -12.98 6.37
C PHE A 232 7.32 -13.68 5.19
N LYS A 233 7.86 -14.80 4.72
CA LYS A 233 7.32 -15.51 3.55
C LYS A 233 5.84 -15.87 3.73
N GLY A 234 4.99 -15.37 2.84
CA GLY A 234 3.55 -15.63 2.86
C GLY A 234 2.79 -15.02 4.05
N LEU A 235 3.43 -14.17 4.86
CA LEU A 235 2.83 -13.56 6.08
C LEU A 235 2.53 -12.07 5.91
N VAL A 236 2.49 -11.59 4.67
CA VAL A 236 2.32 -10.16 4.34
C VAL A 236 1.22 -10.00 3.31
N GLN A 237 0.38 -8.99 3.51
CA GLN A 237 -0.69 -8.63 2.59
C GLN A 237 -0.10 -8.08 1.29
N THR A 238 -0.45 -8.69 0.16
CA THR A 238 0.03 -8.32 -1.17
C THR A 238 -0.99 -7.51 -1.97
N GLY A 239 -2.20 -7.32 -1.43
CA GLY A 239 -3.30 -6.63 -2.09
C GLY A 239 -4.08 -7.50 -3.07
N VAL A 240 -3.84 -8.83 -3.06
CA VAL A 240 -4.57 -9.79 -3.88
C VAL A 240 -5.80 -10.30 -3.13
N ARG A 241 -6.90 -10.54 -3.85
CA ARG A 241 -8.17 -11.02 -3.28
C ARG A 241 -7.96 -12.39 -2.63
N GLY A 242 -8.00 -12.47 -1.29
CA GLY A 242 -7.73 -13.69 -0.51
C GLY A 242 -6.61 -13.54 0.53
N ASP A 243 -5.98 -12.38 0.65
CA ASP A 243 -5.02 -12.10 1.72
C ASP A 243 -5.59 -12.42 3.11
N GLN A 244 -4.76 -13.04 3.96
CA GLN A 244 -5.15 -13.31 5.34
C GLN A 244 -5.38 -11.98 6.07
N LYS A 245 -6.55 -11.85 6.71
CA LYS A 245 -6.96 -10.62 7.43
C LYS A 245 -5.93 -10.20 8.49
N ASP A 246 -5.25 -11.17 9.10
CA ASP A 246 -4.30 -10.96 10.18
C ASP A 246 -2.83 -10.91 9.71
N ALA A 247 -2.56 -10.98 8.41
CA ALA A 247 -1.21 -10.84 7.86
C ALA A 247 -0.65 -9.42 8.05
N LEU A 248 0.67 -9.29 8.04
CA LEU A 248 1.35 -8.01 8.18
C LEU A 248 1.05 -7.11 6.98
N GLY A 249 0.71 -5.85 7.20
CA GLY A 249 0.47 -4.92 6.10
C GLY A 249 1.74 -4.68 5.27
N TRP A 250 1.62 -4.57 3.95
CA TRP A 250 2.72 -4.23 3.04
C TRP A 250 3.54 -3.02 3.49
N ASN A 251 2.84 -1.94 3.88
CA ASN A 251 3.46 -0.70 4.34
C ASN A 251 4.26 -0.87 5.64
N VAL A 252 3.88 -1.83 6.49
CA VAL A 252 4.61 -2.15 7.71
C VAL A 252 5.92 -2.82 7.37
N LEU A 253 5.91 -3.85 6.52
CA LEU A 253 7.15 -4.50 6.08
C LEU A 253 8.04 -3.50 5.34
N LYS A 254 7.47 -2.62 4.51
CA LYS A 254 8.22 -1.52 3.88
C LYS A 254 8.92 -0.63 4.92
N GLY A 255 8.22 -0.20 5.97
CA GLY A 255 8.83 0.59 7.04
C GLY A 255 9.99 -0.12 7.74
N LEU A 256 9.86 -1.42 8.02
CA LEU A 256 10.95 -2.22 8.58
C LEU A 256 12.14 -2.34 7.61
N VAL A 257 11.87 -2.55 6.31
CA VAL A 257 12.91 -2.56 5.27
C VAL A 257 13.65 -1.23 5.24
N THR A 258 12.96 -0.09 5.32
CA THR A 258 13.58 1.24 5.39
C THR A 258 14.56 1.37 6.55
N ILE A 259 14.25 0.83 7.74
CA ILE A 259 15.14 0.88 8.91
C ILE A 259 16.49 0.21 8.62
N PHE A 260 16.51 -0.93 7.93
CA PHE A 260 17.75 -1.67 7.67
C PHE A 260 18.42 -1.23 6.36
N ARG A 261 17.66 -1.07 5.29
CA ARG A 261 18.15 -0.72 3.96
C ARG A 261 18.63 0.72 3.88
N GLU A 262 17.82 1.66 4.35
CA GLU A 262 18.15 3.09 4.32
C GLU A 262 18.86 3.56 5.59
N LEU A 263 18.94 2.70 6.61
CA LEU A 263 19.45 3.03 7.94
C LEU A 263 18.79 4.33 8.47
N LYS A 264 17.45 4.38 8.37
CA LYS A 264 16.64 5.54 8.74
C LYS A 264 15.30 5.10 9.34
N GLY A 265 14.78 5.85 10.29
CA GLY A 265 13.52 5.55 10.98
C GLY A 265 13.69 4.58 12.15
N GLY A 266 14.92 4.29 12.59
CA GLY A 266 15.22 3.46 13.76
C GLY A 266 15.01 4.23 15.07
N LYS A 267 13.84 4.86 15.23
CA LYS A 267 13.48 5.69 16.38
C LYS A 267 12.62 4.91 17.37
N LEU A 268 12.99 4.94 18.64
CA LEU A 268 12.09 4.50 19.70
C LEU A 268 10.94 5.48 19.84
N TYR A 269 9.73 4.98 20.07
CA TYR A 269 8.57 5.83 20.32
C TYR A 269 8.82 6.71 21.57
N GLY A 270 8.56 8.01 21.43
CA GLY A 270 8.87 9.00 22.46
C GLY A 270 10.33 9.48 22.47
N SER A 271 11.18 9.02 21.56
CA SER A 271 12.56 9.48 21.36
C SER A 271 12.72 10.24 20.05
N ASN A 272 13.63 11.23 20.05
CA ASN A 272 13.99 11.98 18.84
C ASN A 272 15.15 11.34 18.07
N ASN A 273 15.93 10.47 18.72
CA ASN A 273 17.15 9.89 18.15
C ASN A 273 16.82 8.77 17.15
N ASP A 274 17.39 8.86 15.96
CA ASP A 274 17.36 7.81 14.95
C ASP A 274 18.61 6.94 15.08
N TYR A 275 18.50 5.83 15.80
CA TYR A 275 19.66 5.00 16.12
C TYR A 275 20.22 4.29 14.87
N ALA A 276 19.38 4.01 13.87
CA ALA A 276 19.84 3.44 12.61
C ALA A 276 20.69 4.46 11.83
N ASP A 277 20.25 5.72 11.73
CA ASP A 277 21.01 6.77 11.07
C ASP A 277 22.29 7.14 11.83
N MET A 278 22.24 7.12 13.17
CA MET A 278 23.43 7.27 13.99
C MET A 278 24.43 6.14 13.74
N TRP A 279 23.97 4.89 13.62
CA TRP A 279 24.84 3.75 13.34
C TRP A 279 25.47 3.84 11.96
N LYS A 280 24.68 4.24 10.95
CA LYS A 280 25.22 4.57 9.62
C LYS A 280 26.39 5.55 9.71
N LYS A 281 26.19 6.69 10.38
CA LYS A 281 27.19 7.76 10.47
C LYS A 281 28.44 7.39 11.25
N ARG A 282 28.33 6.47 12.22
CA ARG A 282 29.43 6.18 13.18
C ARG A 282 30.15 4.86 12.93
N HIS A 283 29.47 3.89 12.34
CA HIS A 283 29.92 2.49 12.33
C HIS A 283 29.85 1.81 10.96
N LEU A 284 29.07 2.33 10.00
CA LEU A 284 28.96 1.69 8.69
C LEU A 284 30.30 1.67 7.95
N GLU A 285 31.11 2.73 8.04
CA GLU A 285 32.42 2.78 7.37
C GLU A 285 33.39 1.70 7.87
N GLN A 286 33.25 1.24 9.12
CA GLN A 286 34.07 0.15 9.68
C GLN A 286 33.37 -1.21 9.62
N SER A 287 32.23 -1.30 8.94
CA SER A 287 31.46 -2.53 8.75
C SER A 287 32.13 -3.39 7.68
N GLY A 288 32.41 -4.67 8.00
CA GLY A 288 32.92 -5.62 7.02
C GLY A 288 31.97 -5.85 5.84
N PHE A 289 30.67 -5.57 6.00
CA PHE A 289 29.69 -5.66 4.92
C PHE A 289 29.91 -4.65 3.78
N VAL A 290 30.65 -3.56 4.02
CA VAL A 290 30.97 -2.57 2.99
C VAL A 290 32.46 -2.53 2.66
N ALA A 291 33.23 -3.53 3.11
CA ALA A 291 34.67 -3.59 2.87
C ALA A 291 35.04 -3.62 1.38
N ASP A 292 34.17 -4.19 0.54
CA ASP A 292 34.35 -4.27 -0.91
C ASP A 292 33.90 -2.99 -1.64
N ALA A 293 33.29 -2.03 -0.94
CA ALA A 293 32.86 -0.78 -1.55
C ALA A 293 34.03 0.22 -1.59
N GLU A 294 34.43 0.60 -2.81
CA GLU A 294 35.42 1.65 -3.01
C GLU A 294 34.77 3.03 -2.81
N GLY A 295 35.35 3.88 -1.94
CA GLY A 295 34.91 5.26 -1.75
C GLY A 295 34.72 5.65 -0.28
N GLY A 296 33.97 6.73 -0.06
CA GLY A 296 33.63 7.19 1.28
C GLY A 296 32.30 6.60 1.77
N LEU A 297 31.79 7.15 2.88
CA LEU A 297 30.53 6.72 3.48
C LEU A 297 29.34 6.73 2.51
N GLY A 298 29.34 7.64 1.52
CA GLY A 298 28.30 7.73 0.50
C GLY A 298 28.27 6.50 -0.41
N GLU A 299 29.41 6.12 -0.97
CA GLU A 299 29.55 4.94 -1.84
C GLU A 299 29.34 3.64 -1.06
N MET A 300 29.86 3.55 0.17
CA MET A 300 29.63 2.42 1.06
C MET A 300 28.14 2.26 1.39
N PHE A 301 27.44 3.36 1.65
CA PHE A 301 26.00 3.34 1.86
C PHE A 301 25.22 3.01 0.58
N ALA A 302 25.66 3.48 -0.59
CA ALA A 302 25.07 3.10 -1.85
C ALA A 302 25.19 1.58 -2.09
N TYR A 303 26.36 0.99 -1.81
CA TYR A 303 26.57 -0.46 -1.85
C TYR A 303 25.68 -1.20 -0.85
N TRP A 304 25.65 -0.72 0.40
CA TRP A 304 24.78 -1.25 1.45
C TRP A 304 23.31 -1.26 1.03
N SER A 305 22.80 -0.15 0.48
CA SER A 305 21.37 0.08 0.24
C SER A 305 20.84 -0.46 -1.09
N ARG A 306 21.66 -1.17 -1.88
CA ARG A 306 21.20 -1.86 -3.10
C ARG A 306 20.03 -2.79 -2.79
N PRO A 307 19.09 -3.04 -3.72
CA PRO A 307 17.97 -3.95 -3.47
C PRO A 307 18.40 -5.32 -2.94
N ASP A 308 19.51 -5.86 -3.46
CA ASP A 308 20.21 -7.10 -3.09
C ASP A 308 21.49 -6.87 -2.27
N GLY A 309 21.60 -5.72 -1.63
CA GLY A 309 22.74 -5.37 -0.81
C GLY A 309 22.83 -6.12 0.52
N PRO A 310 23.95 -5.98 1.24
CA PRO A 310 24.23 -6.66 2.52
C PRO A 310 23.17 -6.50 3.60
N TRP A 311 22.44 -5.38 3.60
CA TRP A 311 21.35 -5.10 4.53
C TRP A 311 20.31 -6.24 4.58
N ARG A 312 20.11 -6.93 3.47
CA ARG A 312 19.09 -7.99 3.33
C ARG A 312 19.43 -9.18 4.21
N ASP A 313 20.69 -9.59 4.24
CA ASP A 313 21.14 -10.71 5.07
C ASP A 313 21.04 -10.37 6.55
N VAL A 314 21.41 -9.13 6.91
CA VAL A 314 21.24 -8.60 8.27
C VAL A 314 19.77 -8.58 8.67
N PHE A 315 18.88 -8.08 7.80
CA PHE A 315 17.44 -8.02 8.02
C PHE A 315 16.83 -9.42 8.23
N ILE A 316 17.09 -10.34 7.29
CA ILE A 316 16.56 -11.70 7.33
C ILE A 316 17.07 -12.40 8.59
N ARG A 317 18.37 -12.28 8.90
CA ARG A 317 18.95 -12.93 10.08
C ARG A 317 18.37 -12.35 11.36
N PHE A 318 18.32 -11.03 11.50
CA PHE A 318 17.78 -10.37 12.68
C PHE A 318 16.34 -10.81 12.98
N PHE A 319 15.43 -10.74 12.00
CA PHE A 319 14.04 -11.15 12.23
C PHE A 319 13.85 -12.66 12.38
N THR A 320 14.74 -13.46 11.81
CA THR A 320 14.79 -14.91 12.08
C THR A 320 15.12 -15.16 13.56
N LEU A 321 16.13 -14.48 14.10
CA LEU A 321 16.49 -14.60 15.52
C LEU A 321 15.39 -14.09 16.45
N ILE A 322 14.69 -13.00 16.09
CA ILE A 322 13.52 -12.52 16.85
C ILE A 322 12.40 -13.58 16.86
N ARG A 323 12.06 -14.13 15.70
CA ARG A 323 11.06 -15.21 15.59
C ARG A 323 11.45 -16.40 16.45
N ASP A 324 12.70 -16.86 16.34
CA ASP A 324 13.15 -18.08 17.01
C ASP A 324 13.27 -17.89 18.53
N LYS A 325 13.62 -16.68 18.99
CA LYS A 325 13.74 -16.38 20.43
C LYS A 325 12.43 -16.07 21.11
N PHE A 326 11.54 -15.32 20.45
CA PHE A 326 10.32 -14.79 21.08
C PHE A 326 9.03 -15.34 20.47
N GLY A 327 9.05 -15.86 19.25
CA GLY A 327 7.85 -16.26 18.52
C GLY A 327 7.41 -17.69 18.82
N ALA A 328 6.11 -17.92 18.66
CA ALA A 328 5.55 -19.26 18.52
C ALA A 328 5.20 -19.48 17.03
N PRO A 329 6.12 -20.05 16.20
CA PRO A 329 5.89 -20.20 14.77
C PRO A 329 4.80 -21.24 14.44
N ASP A 330 4.63 -22.23 15.31
CA ASP A 330 3.65 -23.31 15.13
C ASP A 330 2.27 -23.00 15.73
N ASP A 331 2.14 -21.88 16.46
CA ASP A 331 0.88 -21.43 17.06
C ASP A 331 0.64 -19.94 16.80
N PRO A 332 0.06 -19.58 15.63
CA PRO A 332 -0.32 -18.20 15.31
C PRO A 332 -1.36 -17.61 16.28
N SER A 333 -2.07 -18.43 17.05
CA SER A 333 -3.09 -17.97 18.01
C SER A 333 -2.50 -17.57 19.36
N ALA A 334 -1.25 -17.94 19.62
CA ALA A 334 -0.54 -17.54 20.82
C ALA A 334 -0.36 -16.01 20.89
N ASN A 335 -0.23 -15.47 22.11
CA ASN A 335 0.04 -14.05 22.32
C ASN A 335 1.34 -13.57 21.65
N ASN A 336 2.29 -14.49 21.40
CA ASN A 336 3.54 -14.25 20.67
C ASN A 336 3.58 -14.99 19.31
N GLY A 337 2.43 -15.36 18.74
CA GLY A 337 2.35 -16.07 17.46
C GLY A 337 3.03 -15.30 16.33
N TRP A 338 3.94 -15.96 15.61
CA TRP A 338 4.58 -15.36 14.44
C TRP A 338 3.71 -15.56 13.20
N GLY A 339 3.24 -14.49 12.57
CA GLY A 339 2.36 -14.54 11.40
C GLY A 339 0.95 -13.96 11.62
N ALA A 340 0.60 -13.60 12.86
CA ALA A 340 -0.66 -12.93 13.17
C ALA A 340 -0.43 -11.56 13.84
N THR A 341 -0.99 -10.51 13.25
CA THR A 341 -0.90 -9.12 13.75
C THR A 341 -1.65 -8.87 15.06
N THR A 342 -2.54 -9.80 15.42
CA THR A 342 -3.18 -9.86 16.74
C THR A 342 -2.18 -10.16 17.86
N SER A 343 -1.04 -10.82 17.58
CA SER A 343 0.01 -11.10 18.56
C SER A 343 0.74 -9.84 19.05
N ASN A 344 1.32 -9.92 20.25
CA ASN A 344 2.18 -8.89 20.83
C ASN A 344 3.51 -8.76 20.09
N LEU A 345 3.98 -9.80 19.39
CA LEU A 345 5.28 -9.80 18.72
C LEU A 345 5.18 -9.35 17.26
N PHE A 346 4.31 -10.00 16.48
CA PHE A 346 4.27 -9.87 15.01
C PHE A 346 3.38 -8.70 14.58
N ASN A 347 3.71 -7.48 15.00
CA ASN A 347 3.00 -6.27 14.62
C ASN A 347 3.97 -5.10 14.43
N MET A 348 3.52 -4.03 13.76
CA MET A 348 4.34 -2.86 13.44
C MET A 348 5.09 -2.30 14.66
N VAL A 349 4.38 -2.14 15.79
CA VAL A 349 4.90 -1.43 16.97
C VAL A 349 6.05 -2.21 17.59
N SER A 350 5.85 -3.48 17.88
CA SER A 350 6.87 -4.32 18.51
C SER A 350 8.07 -4.55 17.59
N LEU A 351 7.85 -4.81 16.29
CA LEU A 351 8.95 -5.01 15.34
C LEU A 351 9.78 -3.73 15.16
N THR A 352 9.13 -2.55 15.19
CA THR A 352 9.84 -1.25 15.14
C THR A 352 10.64 -1.01 16.41
N ILE A 353 10.05 -1.25 17.60
CA ILE A 353 10.74 -1.11 18.89
C ILE A 353 11.98 -2.00 18.95
N LEU A 354 11.85 -3.28 18.58
CA LEU A 354 12.96 -4.24 18.58
C LEU A 354 14.07 -3.81 17.63
N SER A 355 13.72 -3.34 16.43
CA SER A 355 14.70 -2.84 15.46
C SER A 355 15.43 -1.60 15.99
N ALA A 356 14.69 -0.60 16.50
CA ALA A 356 15.26 0.64 17.01
C ALA A 356 16.13 0.41 18.26
N ASP A 357 15.68 -0.43 19.21
CA ASP A 357 16.43 -0.76 20.42
C ASP A 357 17.69 -1.59 20.13
N TYR A 358 17.66 -2.45 19.11
CA TYR A 358 18.86 -3.17 18.65
C TYR A 358 19.90 -2.20 18.07
N PHE A 359 19.50 -1.26 17.20
CA PHE A 359 20.42 -0.22 16.73
C PHE A 359 20.92 0.68 17.86
N GLN A 360 20.07 1.00 18.85
CA GLN A 360 20.51 1.71 20.05
C GLN A 360 21.60 0.93 20.79
N PHE A 361 21.41 -0.37 20.99
CA PHE A 361 22.42 -1.23 21.62
C PHE A 361 23.73 -1.23 20.84
N LEU A 362 23.71 -1.37 19.50
CA LEU A 362 24.91 -1.32 18.67
C LEU A 362 25.67 0.00 18.84
N ILE A 363 24.94 1.13 18.92
CA ILE A 363 25.53 2.45 19.19
C ILE A 363 26.14 2.54 20.59
N GLU A 364 25.39 2.15 21.62
CA GLU A 364 25.80 2.27 23.03
C GLU A 364 27.05 1.40 23.32
N THR A 365 27.14 0.25 22.65
CA THR A 365 28.25 -0.71 22.80
C THR A 365 29.35 -0.58 21.74
N ARG A 366 29.21 0.37 20.79
CA ARG A 366 30.15 0.63 19.69
C ARG A 366 30.44 -0.61 18.83
N GLN A 367 29.41 -1.41 18.59
CA GLN A 367 29.51 -2.62 17.78
C GLN A 367 29.39 -2.30 16.30
N THR A 368 30.35 -2.79 15.52
CA THR A 368 30.25 -2.89 14.06
C THR A 368 29.74 -4.28 13.69
N LEU A 369 29.29 -4.44 12.45
CA LEU A 369 28.86 -5.74 11.93
C LEU A 369 29.75 -6.08 10.73
N SER A 370 30.49 -7.17 10.81
CA SER A 370 31.40 -7.55 9.71
C SER A 370 30.78 -8.58 8.79
N ASP A 371 29.93 -9.43 9.34
CA ASP A 371 29.21 -10.48 8.63
C ASP A 371 27.92 -10.86 9.37
N VAL A 372 27.22 -11.87 8.85
CA VAL A 372 25.96 -12.37 9.44
C VAL A 372 26.17 -13.05 10.80
N THR A 373 27.37 -13.54 11.09
CA THR A 373 27.70 -14.15 12.39
C THR A 373 27.80 -13.10 13.50
N ASP A 374 28.28 -11.89 13.18
CA ASP A 374 28.24 -10.76 14.10
C ASP A 374 26.81 -10.39 14.52
N VAL A 375 25.84 -10.55 13.62
CA VAL A 375 24.41 -10.35 13.96
C VAL A 375 23.96 -11.34 15.04
N ASN A 376 24.41 -12.60 15.00
CA ASN A 376 24.08 -13.56 16.06
C ASN A 376 24.68 -13.15 17.40
N ARG A 377 25.97 -12.87 17.39
CA ARG A 377 26.72 -12.53 18.60
C ARG A 377 26.15 -11.28 19.26
N THR A 378 25.97 -10.21 18.50
CA THR A 378 25.43 -8.95 19.03
C THR A 378 23.95 -9.06 19.42
N PHE A 379 23.17 -9.93 18.77
CA PHE A 379 21.80 -10.24 19.20
C PHE A 379 21.76 -10.97 20.56
N ASP A 380 22.63 -11.95 20.75
CA ASP A 380 22.74 -12.68 22.02
C ASP A 380 23.21 -11.77 23.16
N GLU A 381 24.18 -10.90 22.88
CA GLU A 381 24.65 -9.86 23.81
C GLU A 381 23.53 -8.86 24.15
N TRP A 382 22.82 -8.35 23.14
CA TRP A 382 21.71 -7.40 23.31
C TRP A 382 20.60 -7.93 24.20
N LEU A 383 20.28 -9.22 24.06
CA LEU A 383 19.18 -9.87 24.76
C LEU A 383 19.66 -10.83 25.86
N ASN A 384 20.84 -10.56 26.43
CA ASN A 384 21.38 -11.33 27.54
C ASN A 384 20.42 -11.24 28.76
N GLY A 385 20.06 -12.39 29.33
CA GLY A 385 19.15 -12.49 30.47
C GLY A 385 17.67 -12.25 30.14
N VAL A 386 17.33 -11.79 28.93
CA VAL A 386 15.94 -11.51 28.54
C VAL A 386 15.15 -12.81 28.39
N ASN A 387 14.07 -12.93 29.17
CA ASN A 387 13.17 -14.07 29.12
C ASN A 387 12.41 -14.16 27.76
N SER A 388 12.47 -15.32 27.11
CA SER A 388 11.80 -15.61 25.82
C SER A 388 10.28 -15.50 25.87
N SER A 389 9.67 -15.64 27.05
CA SER A 389 8.22 -15.54 27.24
C SER A 389 7.72 -14.10 27.40
N TYR A 390 8.54 -13.06 27.20
CA TYR A 390 8.13 -11.66 27.34
C TYR A 390 6.86 -11.31 26.55
N PHE A 391 6.83 -11.70 25.27
CA PHE A 391 5.70 -11.45 24.36
C PHE A 391 4.54 -12.46 24.52
N ALA A 392 4.76 -13.60 25.19
CA ALA A 392 3.77 -14.66 25.33
C ALA A 392 2.64 -14.34 26.33
N ARG A 393 2.74 -13.18 27.00
CA ARG A 393 1.81 -12.76 28.04
C ARG A 393 0.59 -12.07 27.46
N ASP A 394 -0.54 -12.15 28.16
CA ASP A 394 -1.70 -11.31 27.82
C ASP A 394 -1.50 -9.89 28.37
N TRP A 395 -1.24 -8.95 27.47
CA TRP A 395 -1.02 -7.54 27.81
C TRP A 395 -2.31 -6.75 28.03
N ASN A 396 -3.48 -7.34 27.71
CA ASN A 396 -4.84 -6.77 27.87
C ASN A 396 -4.93 -5.23 27.73
N LEU A 397 -5.09 -4.77 26.48
CA LEU A 397 -5.14 -3.34 26.15
C LEU A 397 -6.46 -2.63 26.50
N GLY A 398 -7.46 -3.33 27.06
CA GLY A 398 -8.72 -2.72 27.50
C GLY A 398 -9.46 -1.92 26.41
N GLY A 399 -9.37 -2.34 25.14
CA GLY A 399 -9.98 -1.67 23.99
C GLY A 399 -9.11 -0.61 23.29
N LEU A 400 -7.92 -0.30 23.82
CA LEU A 400 -6.96 0.59 23.14
C LEU A 400 -6.33 -0.10 21.91
N LYS A 401 -6.11 0.68 20.86
CA LYS A 401 -5.44 0.19 19.64
C LYS A 401 -3.92 0.26 19.82
N LYS A 402 -3.19 -0.79 19.40
CA LYS A 402 -1.71 -0.85 19.46
C LYS A 402 -1.03 0.37 18.81
N ALA A 403 -1.61 0.89 17.72
CA ALA A 403 -1.05 2.00 16.96
C ALA A 403 -1.25 3.39 17.60
N GLN A 404 -1.94 3.49 18.74
CA GLN A 404 -2.09 4.77 19.44
C GLN A 404 -0.76 5.17 20.10
N ARG A 405 -0.38 6.43 19.92
CA ARG A 405 0.89 6.97 20.43
C ARG A 405 1.15 6.68 21.92
N PRO A 406 0.18 6.83 22.85
CA PRO A 406 0.40 6.48 24.26
C PRO A 406 0.77 5.00 24.47
N VAL A 407 0.17 4.09 23.71
CA VAL A 407 0.49 2.64 23.78
C VAL A 407 1.89 2.38 23.26
N GLN A 408 2.24 2.99 22.13
CA GLN A 408 3.56 2.85 21.51
C GLN A 408 4.69 3.34 22.44
N GLU A 409 4.54 4.53 23.01
CA GLU A 409 5.49 5.11 23.96
C GLU A 409 5.61 4.25 25.23
N GLN A 410 4.48 3.76 25.76
CA GLN A 410 4.48 2.88 26.93
C GLN A 410 5.19 1.55 26.65
N TRP A 411 4.90 0.92 25.50
CA TRP A 411 5.56 -0.34 25.12
C TRP A 411 7.05 -0.16 24.91
N ALA A 412 7.48 0.92 24.25
CA ALA A 412 8.89 1.24 24.04
C ALA A 412 9.60 1.44 25.38
N LYS A 413 8.99 2.18 26.31
CA LYS A 413 9.51 2.40 27.66
C LYS A 413 9.66 1.09 28.43
N VAL A 414 8.57 0.32 28.55
CA VAL A 414 8.55 -0.94 29.31
C VAL A 414 9.54 -1.96 28.75
N TRP A 415 9.65 -2.06 27.42
CA TRP A 415 10.66 -2.90 26.77
C TRP A 415 12.07 -2.46 27.14
N THR A 416 12.39 -1.17 26.97
CA THR A 416 13.74 -0.64 27.18
C THR A 416 14.19 -0.80 28.63
N GLU A 417 13.32 -0.47 29.59
CA GLU A 417 13.60 -0.61 31.02
C GLU A 417 13.85 -2.08 31.41
N TYR A 418 12.99 -2.99 30.95
CA TYR A 418 13.14 -4.42 31.23
C TYR A 418 14.36 -5.02 30.56
N ARG A 419 14.62 -4.70 29.29
CA ARG A 419 15.76 -5.27 28.54
C ARG A 419 17.10 -4.79 29.11
N LYS A 420 17.18 -3.57 29.66
CA LYS A 420 18.35 -3.06 30.39
C LYS A 420 18.55 -3.74 31.76
N ASN A 421 17.48 -4.23 32.39
CA ASN A 421 17.54 -4.93 33.67
C ASN A 421 16.55 -6.11 33.73
N PRO A 422 16.90 -7.28 33.15
CA PRO A 422 15.97 -8.38 32.95
C PRO A 422 15.79 -9.29 34.19
N GLU A 423 15.83 -8.75 35.40
CA GLU A 423 15.66 -9.52 36.64
C GLU A 423 14.26 -10.12 36.78
N ARG A 424 13.22 -9.37 36.39
CA ARG A 424 11.83 -9.78 36.51
C ARG A 424 11.00 -9.24 35.36
N LEU A 425 10.17 -10.11 34.77
CA LEU A 425 9.22 -9.70 33.75
C LEU A 425 8.27 -8.60 34.27
N PRO A 426 7.97 -7.57 33.46
CA PRO A 426 7.02 -6.53 33.84
C PRO A 426 5.65 -7.09 34.21
N ARG A 427 4.92 -6.39 35.08
CA ARG A 427 3.53 -6.75 35.41
C ARG A 427 2.63 -6.44 34.22
N ASN A 428 1.52 -7.17 34.06
CA ASN A 428 0.61 -6.98 32.92
C ASN A 428 0.06 -5.54 32.86
N GLU A 429 -0.19 -4.93 34.02
CA GLU A 429 -0.64 -3.54 34.16
C GLU A 429 0.34 -2.53 33.54
N ASN A 430 1.64 -2.83 33.49
CA ASN A 430 2.65 -1.92 32.98
C ASN A 430 2.54 -1.74 31.46
N TYR A 431 1.97 -2.68 30.71
CA TYR A 431 1.84 -2.58 29.25
C TYR A 431 0.71 -1.64 28.81
N ARG A 432 -0.14 -1.21 29.75
CA ARG A 432 -1.21 -0.26 29.52
C ARG A 432 -0.74 1.15 29.87
N PRO A 433 -1.00 2.16 29.03
CA PRO A 433 -0.77 3.55 29.42
C PRO A 433 -1.62 3.86 30.66
N SER A 434 -1.00 4.42 31.70
CA SER A 434 -1.74 4.95 32.85
C SER A 434 -2.60 6.12 32.36
N GLY A 435 -3.93 5.96 32.47
CA GLY A 435 -4.87 7.03 32.14
C GLY A 435 -4.56 8.27 32.98
N ARG A 436 -4.45 9.42 32.33
CA ARG A 436 -4.62 10.71 33.00
C ARG A 436 -6.10 10.98 33.14
#